data_AF-A0A1F6LLC8-F1
#
_entry.id   AF-A0A1F6LLC8-F1
#
_cell.length_a   1.000
_cell.length_b   1.000
_cell.length_c   1.000
_cell.angle_alpha   90.00
_cell.angle_beta   90.00
_cell.angle_gamma   90.00
#
_symmetry.space_group_name_H-M   'P 1'
#
loop_
_entity.id
_entity.type
_entity.pdbx_description
1 polymer ?
#
loop_
_entity_poly.entity_id
_entity_poly.type
_entity_poly.pdbx_seq_one_letter_code
_entity_poly.pdbx_strand_id
1 'polypeptide(L)'
;MGLFSSPSNKYSQKLQPFPLEDFKKIFRDLNVESLTKDEEELVYSELESHRSGDGKLSLRDIYKVIYNLKYKNKISENDQKILMNTFVNYFSKFDK
;
A
#
# COMPACT_ATOMS: atom_id res chain seq x y z
N MET A 1 -6.79 3.85 30.61
CA MET A 1 -7.21 3.78 29.21
C MET A 1 -5.96 3.69 28.34
N GLY A 2 -5.68 2.53 27.76
CA GLY A 2 -4.49 2.33 26.94
C GLY A 2 -4.58 3.14 25.66
N LEU A 3 -3.56 3.95 25.39
CA LEU A 3 -3.38 4.66 24.13
C LEU A 3 -3.11 3.61 23.04
N PHE A 4 -4.17 3.06 22.44
CA PHE A 4 -4.06 2.24 21.23
C PHE A 4 -3.73 3.18 20.05
N SER A 5 -2.48 3.62 19.97
CA SER A 5 -1.95 4.19 18.74
C SER A 5 -2.06 3.11 17.67
N SER A 6 -3.04 3.25 16.77
CA SER A 6 -3.20 2.35 15.65
C SER A 6 -1.87 2.28 14.90
N PRO A 7 -1.38 1.08 14.50
CA PRO A 7 -0.09 0.95 13.80
C PRO A 7 -0.04 1.72 12.46
N SER A 8 -1.19 2.21 11.98
CA SER A 8 -1.31 3.16 10.88
C SER A 8 -0.80 4.58 11.19
N ASN A 9 -0.73 5.00 12.47
CA ASN A 9 -0.35 6.35 12.88
C ASN A 9 1.13 6.67 12.66
N LYS A 10 1.96 5.64 12.40
CA LYS A 10 3.38 5.82 12.03
C LYS A 10 3.56 6.25 10.57
N TYR A 11 2.51 6.14 9.75
CA TYR A 11 2.56 6.46 8.34
C TYR A 11 1.99 7.85 8.06
N SER A 12 2.61 8.55 7.12
CA SER A 12 2.19 9.90 6.73
C SER A 12 0.77 9.90 6.17
N GLN A 13 -0.01 10.91 6.59
CA GLN A 13 -1.34 11.21 6.05
C GLN A 13 -1.28 12.14 4.83
N LYS A 14 -0.07 12.56 4.42
CA LYS A 14 0.14 13.43 3.27
C LYS A 14 -0.36 12.72 2.01
N LEU A 15 -1.37 13.32 1.38
CA LEU A 15 -1.89 12.85 0.10
C LEU A 15 -0.85 13.14 -0.98
N GLN A 16 -0.31 12.10 -1.58
CA GLN A 16 0.59 12.22 -2.71
C GLN A 16 -0.09 11.71 -3.98
N PRO A 17 0.19 12.32 -5.14
CA PRO A 17 -0.26 11.79 -6.42
C PRO A 17 0.31 10.38 -6.59
N PHE A 18 -0.56 9.43 -6.89
CA PHE A 18 -0.17 8.05 -7.10
C PHE A 18 -0.70 7.58 -8.46
N PRO A 19 0.04 7.89 -9.55
CA PRO A 19 -0.39 7.58 -10.91
C PRO A 19 -0.37 6.08 -11.18
N LEU A 20 -1.28 5.62 -12.04
CA LEU A 20 -1.42 4.20 -12.38
C LEU A 20 -0.15 3.60 -13.00
N GLU A 21 0.66 4.40 -13.68
CA GLU A 21 1.93 3.95 -14.24
C GLU A 21 2.93 3.53 -13.15
N ASP A 22 2.98 4.29 -12.06
CA ASP A 22 3.86 3.97 -10.93
C ASP A 22 3.32 2.79 -10.14
N PHE A 23 2.00 2.62 -10.10
CA PHE A 23 1.37 1.39 -9.63
C PHE A 23 1.91 0.18 -10.41
N LYS A 24 1.80 0.20 -11.74
CA LYS A 24 2.28 -0.90 -12.59
C LYS A 24 3.78 -1.16 -12.40
N LYS A 25 4.60 -0.13 -12.21
CA LYS A 25 6.03 -0.29 -11.93
C LYS A 25 6.28 -0.99 -10.60
N ILE A 26 5.64 -0.54 -9.52
CA ILE A 26 5.79 -1.15 -8.19
C ILE A 26 5.41 -2.63 -8.21
N PHE A 27 4.27 -2.96 -8.82
CA PHE A 27 3.81 -4.35 -8.90
C PHE A 27 4.69 -5.19 -9.82
N ARG A 28 5.18 -4.63 -10.93
CA ARG A 28 6.15 -5.31 -11.79
C ARG A 28 7.45 -5.64 -11.06
N ASP A 29 7.92 -4.76 -10.19
CA ASP A 29 9.11 -4.99 -9.36
C ASP A 29 8.84 -6.05 -8.27
N LEU A 30 7.61 -6.11 -7.74
CA LEU A 30 7.18 -7.06 -6.70
C LEU A 30 6.89 -8.47 -7.20
N ASN A 31 6.45 -8.62 -8.45
CA ASN A 31 6.13 -9.90 -9.10
C ASN A 31 7.31 -10.89 -9.05
N VAL A 32 8.52 -10.37 -8.83
CA VAL A 32 9.76 -11.14 -8.78
C VAL A 32 10.00 -11.80 -7.41
N GLU A 33 9.40 -11.30 -6.33
CA GLU A 33 9.83 -11.68 -4.96
C GLU A 33 8.80 -12.40 -4.08
N SER A 34 7.48 -12.16 -4.20
CA SER A 34 6.55 -12.73 -3.21
C SER A 34 5.06 -12.79 -3.58
N LEU A 35 4.52 -11.87 -4.39
CA LEU A 35 3.09 -11.84 -4.68
C LEU A 35 2.70 -12.67 -5.92
N THR A 36 1.58 -13.39 -5.80
CA THR A 36 0.90 -13.99 -6.95
C THR A 36 0.12 -12.93 -7.75
N LYS A 37 -0.10 -13.18 -9.04
CA LYS A 37 -0.88 -12.27 -9.91
C LYS A 37 -2.26 -11.93 -9.36
N ASP A 38 -2.94 -12.90 -8.74
CA ASP A 38 -4.26 -12.71 -8.16
C ASP A 38 -4.21 -11.75 -6.95
N GLU A 39 -3.16 -11.85 -6.13
CA GLU A 39 -2.93 -10.94 -5.01
C GLU A 39 -2.57 -9.54 -5.49
N GLU A 40 -1.75 -9.43 -6.53
CA GLU A 40 -1.43 -8.15 -7.17
C GLU A 40 -2.70 -7.44 -7.66
N GLU A 41 -3.57 -8.17 -8.36
CA GLU A 41 -4.84 -7.63 -8.86
C GLU A 41 -5.80 -7.25 -7.72
N LEU A 42 -5.82 -8.02 -6.63
CA LEU A 42 -6.60 -7.70 -5.43
C LEU A 42 -6.12 -6.41 -4.76
N VAL A 43 -4.81 -6.27 -4.56
CA VAL A 43 -4.22 -5.06 -3.98
C VAL A 43 -4.42 -3.88 -4.93
N TYR A 44 -4.30 -4.10 -6.25
CA TYR A 44 -4.62 -3.10 -7.29
C TYR A 44 -6.03 -2.59 -7.15
N SER A 45 -7.02 -3.47 -7.18
CA SER A 45 -8.43 -3.10 -7.15
C SER A 45 -8.81 -2.38 -5.86
N GLU A 46 -8.31 -2.84 -4.70
CA GLU A 46 -8.60 -2.21 -3.42
C GLU A 46 -7.90 -0.86 -3.24
N LEU A 47 -6.68 -0.68 -3.77
CA LEU A 47 -6.02 0.63 -3.75
C LEU A 47 -6.64 1.60 -4.76
N GLU A 48 -7.06 1.12 -5.93
CA GLU A 48 -7.78 1.91 -6.93
C GLU A 48 -9.14 2.38 -6.40
N SER A 49 -9.88 1.51 -5.70
CA SER A 49 -11.16 1.86 -5.08
C SER A 49 -11.00 2.86 -3.92
N HIS A 50 -9.88 2.79 -3.19
CA HIS A 50 -9.52 3.74 -2.14
C HIS A 50 -8.92 5.04 -2.67
N ARG A 51 -8.58 5.11 -3.96
CA ARG A 51 -8.01 6.30 -4.57
C ARG A 51 -9.08 7.39 -4.60
N SER A 52 -8.84 8.49 -3.90
CA SER A 52 -9.73 9.66 -3.97
C SER A 52 -9.87 10.11 -5.42
N GLY A 53 -11.01 10.73 -5.79
CA GLY A 53 -11.29 11.19 -7.16
C GLY A 53 -10.18 12.04 -7.80
N ASP A 54 -9.32 12.65 -6.98
CA ASP A 54 -8.14 13.42 -7.38
C ASP A 54 -6.89 12.57 -7.73
N GLY A 55 -6.98 11.24 -7.70
CA GLY A 55 -5.88 10.33 -8.02
C GLY A 55 -4.77 10.26 -6.97
N LYS A 56 -5.06 10.66 -5.73
CA LYS A 56 -4.10 10.75 -4.63
C LYS A 56 -4.37 9.68 -3.56
N LEU A 57 -3.31 9.19 -2.96
CA LEU A 57 -3.33 8.28 -1.81
C LEU A 57 -2.31 8.72 -0.78
N SER A 58 -2.60 8.47 0.50
CA SER A 58 -1.60 8.58 1.54
C SER A 58 -1.00 7.20 1.85
N LEU A 59 0.21 7.20 2.38
CA LEU A 59 0.86 5.98 2.86
C LEU A 59 0.03 5.29 3.96
N ARG A 60 -0.71 6.09 4.75
CA ARG A 60 -1.67 5.58 5.75
C ARG A 60 -2.84 4.84 5.10
N ASP A 61 -3.37 5.33 3.98
CA ASP A 61 -4.47 4.66 3.27
C ASP A 61 -3.99 3.36 2.64
N ILE A 62 -2.80 3.37 2.05
CA ILE A 62 -2.14 2.17 1.53
C ILE A 62 -1.96 1.13 2.64
N TYR A 63 -1.48 1.55 3.81
CA TYR A 63 -1.35 0.64 4.96
C TYR A 63 -2.68 0.04 5.38
N LYS A 64 -3.77 0.82 5.44
CA LYS A 64 -5.09 0.32 5.83
C LYS A 64 -5.58 -0.73 4.84
N VAL A 65 -5.40 -0.51 3.54
CA VAL A 65 -5.80 -1.47 2.49
C VAL A 65 -5.02 -2.78 2.62
N ILE A 66 -3.69 -2.70 2.68
CA ILE A 66 -2.84 -3.89 2.79
C ILE A 66 -3.10 -4.61 4.12
N TYR A 67 -3.25 -3.87 5.23
CA TYR A 67 -3.57 -4.45 6.53
C TYR A 67 -4.92 -5.17 6.50
N ASN A 68 -5.92 -4.61 5.83
CA ASN A 68 -7.24 -5.24 5.67
C ASN A 68 -7.14 -6.52 4.83
N LEU A 69 -6.36 -6.51 3.74
CA LEU A 69 -6.12 -7.71 2.92
C LEU A 69 -5.42 -8.81 3.73
N LYS A 70 -4.41 -8.44 4.52
CA LYS A 70 -3.75 -9.38 5.45
C LYS A 70 -4.73 -9.92 6.49
N TYR A 71 -5.56 -9.06 7.06
CA TYR A 71 -6.57 -9.46 8.04
C TYR A 71 -7.61 -10.43 7.45
N LYS A 72 -7.97 -10.24 6.17
CA LYS A 72 -8.82 -11.15 5.38
C LYS A 72 -8.10 -12.42 4.91
N ASN A 73 -6.83 -12.64 5.31
CA ASN A 73 -5.97 -13.73 4.83
C ASN A 73 -5.85 -13.78 3.29
N LYS A 74 -5.93 -12.62 2.62
CA LYS A 74 -5.75 -12.51 1.17
C LYS A 74 -4.30 -12.38 0.75
N ILE A 75 -3.43 -11.97 1.67
CA ILE A 75 -1.98 -11.86 1.51
C ILE A 75 -1.31 -12.33 2.80
N SER A 76 -0.06 -12.76 2.73
CA SER A 76 0.70 -13.17 3.91
C SER A 76 1.24 -11.97 4.72
N GLU A 77 1.70 -12.22 5.94
CA GLU A 77 2.41 -11.19 6.72
C GLU A 77 3.71 -10.75 6.05
N ASN A 78 4.37 -11.65 5.30
CA ASN A 78 5.56 -11.32 4.55
C ASN A 78 5.24 -10.35 3.41
N ASP A 79 4.18 -10.64 2.63
CA ASP A 79 3.72 -9.78 1.53
C ASP A 79 3.33 -8.40 2.04
N GLN A 80 2.63 -8.33 3.17
CA GLN A 80 2.31 -7.06 3.82
C GLN A 80 3.58 -6.24 4.08
N LYS A 81 4.62 -6.84 4.66
CA LYS A 81 5.87 -6.15 5.00
C LYS A 81 6.59 -5.67 3.74
N ILE A 82 6.68 -6.54 2.72
CA ILE A 82 7.33 -6.23 1.44
C ILE A 82 6.59 -5.08 0.75
N LEU A 83 5.26 -5.20 0.57
CA LEU A 83 4.43 -4.14 -0.02
C LEU A 83 4.64 -2.82 0.71
N MET A 84 4.47 -2.81 2.03
CA MET A 84 4.62 -1.60 2.83
C MET A 84 6.01 -0.98 2.70
N ASN A 85 7.07 -1.78 2.65
CA ASN A 85 8.42 -1.28 2.48
C ASN A 85 8.61 -0.65 1.09
N THR A 86 8.09 -1.29 0.04
CA THR A 86 8.14 -0.77 -1.33
C THR A 86 7.39 0.56 -1.45
N PHE A 87 6.19 0.66 -0.88
CA PHE A 87 5.45 1.93 -0.86
C PHE A 87 6.15 3.01 -0.03
N VAL A 88 6.70 2.67 1.14
CA VAL A 88 7.50 3.62 1.94
C VAL A 88 8.68 4.15 1.13
N ASN A 89 9.41 3.27 0.45
CA ASN A 89 10.56 3.64 -0.38
C ASN A 89 10.18 4.45 -1.63
N TYR A 90 8.99 4.21 -2.19
CA TYR A 90 8.46 5.03 -3.27
C TYR A 90 8.09 6.44 -2.77
N PHE A 91 7.31 6.53 -1.69
CA PHE A 91 6.86 7.81 -1.12
C PHE A 91 8.02 8.65 -0.58
N SER A 92 9.11 8.03 -0.12
CA SER A 92 10.32 8.74 0.33
C SER A 92 10.97 9.58 -0.79
N LYS A 93 10.75 9.23 -2.06
CA LYS A 93 11.24 10.00 -3.22
C LYS A 93 10.50 11.31 -3.41
N PHE A 94 9.28 11.44 -2.89
CA PHE A 94 8.43 12.62 -3.01
C PHE A 94 8.50 13.55 -1.79
N ASP A 95 9.25 13.15 -0.75
CA ASP A 95 9.47 13.96 0.46
C ASP A 95 10.84 14.68 0.45
N LYS A 96 11.55 14.66 -0.69
CA LYS A 96 12.70 15.53 -0.99
C LYS A 96 12.24 16.83 -1.65
#